data_AF-A0A220IIN8-F1
#
_entry.id   AF-A0A220IIN8-F1
#
_cell.length_a   1.000
_cell.length_b   1.000
_cell.length_c   1.000
_cell.angle_alpha   90.00
_cell.angle_beta   90.00
_cell.angle_gamma   90.00
#
_symmetry.space_group_name_H-M   'P 1'
#
loop_
_entity.id
_entity.type
_entity.pdbx_description
1 polymer ?
#
loop_
_entity_poly.entity_id
_entity_poly.type
_entity_poly.pdbx_seq_one_letter_code
_entity_poly.pdbx_strand_id
1 'polypeptide(L)'
;QKVELEADEYRMNGYSEIEREKANLINATSISLEQLEKSKNETLYFEKQRAMNQVRQRVFQQAVQGALGTLNSCLNTELHFRTIRANIGILGSLEWKR
;
A
#
# COMPACT_ATOMS: atom_id res chain seq x y z
N GLN A 1 -59.86 -32.95 3.19
CA GLN A 1 -59.78 -32.03 2.03
C GLN A 1 -59.22 -30.67 2.41
N LYS A 2 -59.85 -29.84 3.26
CA LYS A 2 -59.31 -28.50 3.60
C LYS A 2 -57.90 -28.52 4.23
N VAL A 3 -57.67 -29.40 5.20
CA VAL A 3 -56.37 -29.53 5.89
C VAL A 3 -55.25 -29.98 4.95
N GLU A 4 -55.58 -30.78 3.95
CA GLU A 4 -54.60 -31.28 2.97
C GLU A 4 -54.17 -30.18 2.00
N LEU A 5 -55.11 -29.36 1.53
CA LEU A 5 -54.83 -28.17 0.72
C LEU A 5 -53.96 -27.16 1.48
N GLU A 6 -54.26 -26.90 2.76
CA GLU A 6 -53.46 -25.99 3.60
C GLU A 6 -52.04 -26.54 3.85
N ALA A 7 -51.89 -27.84 4.04
CA ALA A 7 -50.57 -28.47 4.19
C ALA A 7 -49.74 -28.41 2.90
N ASP A 8 -50.37 -28.61 1.74
CA ASP A 8 -49.71 -28.49 0.44
C ASP A 8 -49.29 -27.06 0.12
N GLU A 9 -50.14 -26.07 0.43
CA GLU A 9 -49.81 -24.66 0.28
C GLU A 9 -48.64 -24.26 1.20
N TYR A 10 -48.66 -24.67 2.47
CA TYR A 10 -47.56 -24.44 3.41
C TYR A 10 -46.24 -25.04 2.89
N ARG A 11 -46.29 -26.27 2.38
CA ARG A 11 -45.12 -26.94 1.81
C ARG A 11 -44.58 -26.19 0.58
N MET A 12 -45.45 -25.77 -0.32
CA MET A 12 -45.04 -25.03 -1.52
C MET A 12 -44.43 -23.66 -1.19
N ASN A 13 -45.04 -22.92 -0.26
CA ASN A 13 -44.52 -21.65 0.22
C ASN A 13 -43.18 -21.83 0.95
N GLY A 14 -43.06 -22.86 1.81
CA GLY A 14 -41.82 -23.19 2.49
C GLY A 14 -40.67 -23.50 1.52
N TYR A 15 -40.92 -24.28 0.47
CA TYR A 15 -39.90 -24.53 -0.57
C TYR A 15 -39.51 -23.26 -1.32
N SER A 16 -40.47 -22.40 -1.66
CA SER A 16 -40.21 -21.11 -2.31
C SER A 16 -39.36 -20.19 -1.43
N GLU A 17 -39.64 -20.17 -0.13
CA GLU A 17 -38.90 -19.38 0.86
C GLU A 17 -37.47 -19.90 1.05
N ILE A 18 -37.28 -21.21 1.15
CA ILE A 18 -35.94 -21.84 1.22
C ILE A 18 -35.11 -21.50 -0.02
N GLU A 19 -35.68 -21.58 -1.23
CA GLU A 19 -34.91 -21.26 -2.44
C GLU A 19 -34.54 -19.76 -2.51
N ARG A 20 -35.44 -18.89 -2.04
CA ARG A 20 -35.17 -17.45 -1.89
C ARG A 20 -34.05 -17.18 -0.89
N GLU A 21 -34.09 -17.81 0.28
CA GLU A 21 -33.06 -17.66 1.31
C GLU A 21 -31.70 -18.18 0.84
N LYS A 22 -31.69 -19.31 0.14
CA LYS A 22 -30.49 -19.88 -0.48
C LYS A 22 -29.88 -18.91 -1.49
N ALA A 23 -30.69 -18.34 -2.39
CA ALA A 23 -30.21 -17.34 -3.35
C ALA A 23 -29.65 -16.09 -2.66
N ASN A 24 -30.33 -15.60 -1.62
CA ASN A 24 -29.87 -14.46 -0.82
C ASN A 24 -28.55 -14.75 -0.12
N LEU A 25 -28.38 -15.95 0.44
CA LEU A 25 -27.16 -16.36 1.11
C LEU A 25 -25.98 -16.46 0.13
N ILE A 26 -26.21 -17.02 -1.05
CA ILE A 26 -25.21 -17.09 -2.13
C ILE A 26 -24.78 -15.68 -2.53
N ASN A 27 -25.75 -14.78 -2.77
CA ASN A 27 -25.46 -13.39 -3.14
C ASN A 27 -24.68 -12.65 -2.05
N ALA A 28 -25.10 -12.77 -0.78
CA ALA A 28 -24.41 -12.15 0.35
C ALA A 28 -22.98 -12.68 0.50
N THR A 29 -22.78 -13.98 0.29
CA THR A 29 -21.45 -14.61 0.32
C THR A 29 -20.58 -14.11 -0.84
N SER A 30 -21.13 -14.00 -2.05
CA SER A 30 -20.42 -13.47 -3.23
C SER A 30 -19.93 -12.04 -2.99
N ILE A 31 -20.81 -11.16 -2.51
CA ILE A 31 -20.47 -9.76 -2.19
C ILE A 31 -19.36 -9.71 -1.13
N SER A 32 -19.47 -10.54 -0.09
CA SER A 32 -18.46 -10.60 0.98
C SER A 32 -17.10 -11.06 0.46
N LEU A 33 -17.08 -12.03 -0.47
CA LEU A 33 -15.86 -12.51 -1.12
C LEU A 33 -15.22 -11.44 -2.00
N GLU A 34 -16.00 -10.72 -2.80
CA GLU A 34 -15.49 -9.62 -3.64
C GLU A 34 -14.88 -8.49 -2.78
N GLN A 35 -15.53 -8.13 -1.68
CA GLN A 35 -15.01 -7.14 -0.74
C GLN A 35 -13.70 -7.60 -0.09
N LEU A 36 -13.64 -8.88 0.31
CA LEU A 36 -12.43 -9.47 0.86
C LEU A 36 -11.28 -9.46 -0.15
N GLU A 37 -11.54 -9.84 -1.39
CA GLU A 37 -10.54 -9.84 -2.46
C GLU A 37 -10.02 -8.42 -2.72
N LYS A 38 -10.92 -7.44 -2.81
CA LYS A 38 -10.53 -6.03 -2.96
C LYS A 38 -9.62 -5.56 -1.82
N SER A 39 -9.99 -5.84 -0.56
CA SER A 39 -9.18 -5.47 0.61
C SER A 39 -7.80 -6.14 0.60
N LYS A 40 -7.73 -7.41 0.18
CA LYS A 40 -6.45 -8.14 0.04
C LYS A 40 -5.58 -7.53 -1.05
N ASN A 41 -6.16 -7.13 -2.17
CA ASN A 41 -5.43 -6.47 -3.26
C ASN A 41 -4.89 -5.09 -2.85
N GLU A 42 -5.68 -4.30 -2.11
CA GLU A 42 -5.23 -3.02 -1.55
C GLU A 42 -4.08 -3.23 -0.55
N THR A 43 -4.21 -4.23 0.33
CA THR A 43 -3.15 -4.59 1.29
C THR A 43 -1.86 -5.00 0.57
N LEU A 44 -1.97 -5.84 -0.47
CA LEU A 44 -0.83 -6.27 -1.27
C LEU A 44 -0.13 -5.08 -1.96
N TYR A 45 -0.90 -4.15 -2.53
CA TYR A 45 -0.34 -2.94 -3.14
C TYR A 45 0.43 -2.11 -2.12
N PHE A 46 -0.14 -1.89 -0.93
CA PHE A 46 0.52 -1.17 0.15
C PHE A 46 1.83 -1.84 0.59
N GLU A 47 1.81 -3.16 0.81
CA GLU A 47 3.01 -3.91 1.21
C GLU A 47 4.10 -3.88 0.14
N LYS A 48 3.74 -3.91 -1.16
CA LYS A 48 4.71 -3.71 -2.24
C LYS A 48 5.39 -2.35 -2.16
N GLN A 49 4.62 -1.27 -1.97
CA GLN A 49 5.19 0.07 -1.80
C GLN A 49 6.05 0.17 -0.54
N ARG A 50 5.62 -0.45 0.56
CA ARG A 50 6.38 -0.49 1.81
C ARG A 50 7.72 -1.19 1.61
N ALA A 51 7.73 -2.37 0.99
CA ALA A 51 8.94 -3.13 0.72
C ALA A 51 9.90 -2.35 -0.20
N MET A 52 9.39 -1.73 -1.26
CA MET A 52 10.20 -0.89 -2.16
C MET A 52 10.84 0.29 -1.41
N ASN A 53 10.08 0.98 -0.56
CA ASN A 53 10.58 2.11 0.21
C ASN A 53 11.63 1.68 1.24
N GLN A 54 11.44 0.54 1.91
CA GLN A 54 12.43 -0.01 2.84
C GLN A 54 13.74 -0.36 2.14
N VAL A 55 13.67 -1.02 0.97
CA VAL A 55 14.86 -1.33 0.15
C VAL A 55 15.55 -0.04 -0.28
N ARG A 56 14.80 0.94 -0.80
CA ARG A 56 15.34 2.24 -1.22
C ARG A 56 16.05 2.95 -0.07
N GLN A 57 15.47 2.97 1.12
CA GLN A 57 16.08 3.60 2.30
C GLN A 57 17.38 2.90 2.71
N ARG A 58 17.42 1.57 2.72
CA ARG A 58 18.65 0.81 3.04
C ARG A 58 19.75 1.06 2.01
N VAL A 59 19.41 1.00 0.72
CA VAL A 59 20.36 1.30 -0.37
C VAL A 59 20.87 2.73 -0.26
N PHE A 60 19.99 3.69 0.03
CA PHE A 60 20.37 5.08 0.24
C PHE A 60 21.33 5.24 1.42
N GLN A 61 21.03 4.65 2.57
CA GLN A 61 21.91 4.69 3.75
C GLN A 61 23.28 4.10 3.44
N GLN A 62 23.33 2.96 2.76
CA GLN A 62 24.57 2.32 2.35
C GLN A 62 25.37 3.20 1.37
N ALA A 63 24.70 3.82 0.39
CA ALA A 63 25.34 4.73 -0.55
C ALA A 63 25.90 5.97 0.14
N VAL A 64 25.16 6.56 1.09
CA VAL A 64 25.63 7.70 1.90
C VAL A 64 26.82 7.33 2.78
N GLN A 65 26.78 6.19 3.45
CA GLN A 65 27.91 5.71 4.25
C GLN A 65 29.15 5.44 3.39
N GLY A 66 28.96 4.84 2.21
CA GLY A 66 30.04 4.64 1.23
C GLY A 66 30.63 5.96 0.74
N ALA A 67 29.78 6.93 0.38
CA ALA A 67 30.21 8.26 -0.05
C ALA A 67 30.97 9.00 1.06
N LEU A 68 30.53 8.88 2.32
CA LEU A 68 31.21 9.44 3.47
C LEU A 68 32.59 8.81 3.68
N GLY A 69 32.69 7.48 3.56
CA GLY A 69 33.96 6.77 3.64
C GLY A 69 34.94 7.23 2.57
N THR A 70 34.49 7.32 1.31
CA THR A 70 35.29 7.84 0.20
C THR A 70 35.72 9.28 0.46
N LEU A 71 34.79 10.16 0.84
CA LEU A 71 35.09 11.56 1.13
C LEU A 71 36.16 11.67 2.23
N ASN A 72 36.02 10.93 3.33
CA ASN A 72 37.02 10.91 4.40
C ASN A 72 38.41 10.47 3.92
N SER A 73 38.48 9.53 2.97
CA SER A 73 39.76 9.10 2.39
C SER A 73 40.33 10.07 1.35
N CYS A 74 39.48 10.87 0.70
CA CYS A 74 39.87 11.77 -0.40
C CYS A 74 40.00 13.25 0.00
N LEU A 75 39.55 13.64 1.20
CA LEU A 75 39.61 15.00 1.73
C LEU A 75 41.06 15.45 1.92
N ASN A 76 41.61 16.02 0.85
CA ASN A 76 42.90 16.70 0.85
C ASN A 76 42.71 18.22 0.87
N THR A 77 43.78 18.96 1.15
CA THR A 77 43.76 20.42 1.28
C THR A 77 43.14 21.13 0.06
N GLU A 78 43.43 20.66 -1.15
CA GLU A 78 42.88 21.22 -2.40
C GLU A 78 41.35 21.03 -2.50
N LEU A 79 40.87 19.81 -2.21
CA LEU A 79 39.45 19.51 -2.22
C LEU A 79 38.71 20.33 -1.15
N HIS A 80 39.28 20.46 0.05
CA HIS A 80 38.74 21.33 1.10
C HIS A 80 38.56 22.79 0.64
N PHE A 81 39.58 23.40 0.04
CA PHE A 81 39.50 24.79 -0.43
C PHE A 81 38.46 24.97 -1.53
N ARG A 82 38.39 24.03 -2.49
CA ARG A 82 37.36 24.05 -3.54
C ARG A 82 35.95 23.98 -2.95
N THR A 83 35.71 23.09 -2.00
CA THR A 83 34.42 22.95 -1.33
C THR A 83 34.05 24.22 -0.54
N ILE A 84 34.98 24.81 0.21
CA ILE A 84 34.75 26.07 0.94
C ILE A 84 34.37 27.19 -0.02
N ARG A 85 35.13 27.36 -1.11
CA ARG A 85 34.85 28.40 -2.12
C ARG A 85 33.48 28.24 -2.75
N ALA A 86 33.10 27.01 -3.08
CA ALA A 86 31.77 26.71 -3.62
C ALA A 86 30.65 27.05 -2.62
N ASN A 87 30.81 26.65 -1.34
CA ASN A 87 29.83 26.94 -0.29
C ASN A 87 29.65 28.44 -0.04
N ILE A 88 30.73 29.24 -0.05
CA ILE A 88 30.67 30.71 0.04
C ILE A 88 29.87 31.29 -1.14
N GLY A 89 30.12 30.81 -2.36
CA GLY A 89 29.37 31.25 -3.54
C GLY A 89 27.88 30.92 -3.46
N ILE A 90 27.53 29.72 -2.99
CA ILE A 90 26.14 29.32 -2.77
C ILE A 90 25.49 30.24 -1.74
N LEU A 91 26.13 30.46 -0.59
CA LEU A 91 25.62 31.34 0.46
C LEU A 91 25.35 32.75 -0.07
N GLY A 92 26.33 33.34 -0.76
CA GLY A 92 26.15 34.65 -1.38
C GLY A 92 24.95 34.69 -2.33
N SER A 93 24.77 33.66 -3.17
CA SER A 93 23.63 33.59 -4.09
C SER A 93 22.25 33.51 -3.41
N LEU A 94 22.19 32.94 -2.20
CA LEU A 94 20.97 32.87 -1.39
C LEU A 94 20.69 34.21 -0.70
N GLU A 95 21.72 34.89 -0.22
CA GLU A 95 21.60 36.22 0.38
C GLU A 95 21.18 37.28 -0.64
N TRP A 96 21.63 37.17 -1.89
CA TRP A 96 21.20 38.04 -3.01
C TRP A 96 19.75 37.81 -3.48
N LYS A 97 19.13 36.67 -3.13
CA LYS A 97 17.73 36.35 -3.46
C LYS A 97 16.73 36.75 -2.38
N ARG A 98 17.20 37.30 -1.26
CA ARG A 98 16.39 37.85 -0.18
C ARG A 98 16.21 39.35 -0.38
#